data_AF-A0A5P1FGD0-F1
#
_entry.id   AF-A0A5P1FGD0-F1
#
_cell.length_a   1.000
_cell.length_b   1.000
_cell.length_c   1.000
_cell.angle_alpha   90.00
_cell.angle_beta   90.00
_cell.angle_gamma   90.00
#
_symmetry.space_group_name_H-M   'P 1'
#
loop_
_entity.id
_entity.type
_entity.pdbx_description
1 polymer ?
#
loop_
_entity_poly.entity_id
_entity_poly.type
_entity_poly.pdbx_seq_one_letter_code
_entity_poly.pdbx_strand_id
1 'polypeptide(L)'
;MDLESVKKSLEDKSTSFDPLHRNLYNSFILNALRVDLVEPHRVLCSLTVIPRLRNDGNYLHGGVIATLVDLVGSAVFFAAGHSTSGVSLELNVSHFDAAFVGVSIKTHRVMCS
;
A
#
# COMPACT_ATOMS: atom_id res chain seq x y z
N MET A 1 16.34 8.50 6.08
CA MET A 1 15.11 9.24 6.46
C MET A 1 14.67 8.74 7.83
N ASP A 2 13.98 9.57 8.62
CA ASP A 2 13.43 9.15 9.91
C ASP A 2 12.16 8.29 9.73
N LEU A 3 11.93 7.33 10.63
CA LEU A 3 10.86 6.34 10.53
C LEU A 3 9.46 6.97 10.53
N GLU A 4 9.28 8.01 11.36
CA GLU A 4 8.04 8.79 11.44
C GLU A 4 7.76 9.55 10.14
N SER A 5 8.80 9.93 9.39
CA SER A 5 8.63 10.57 8.08
C SER A 5 8.08 9.60 7.04
N VAL A 6 8.45 8.32 7.11
CA VAL A 6 7.93 7.27 6.22
C VAL A 6 6.46 7.00 6.52
N LYS A 7 6.12 6.87 7.80
CA LYS A 7 4.75 6.71 8.25
C LYS A 7 3.89 7.90 7.80
N LYS A 8 4.37 9.12 8.03
CA LYS A 8 3.69 10.33 7.58
C LYS A 8 3.51 10.34 6.07
N SER A 9 4.53 10.01 5.27
CA SER A 9 4.43 10.00 3.80
C SER A 9 3.37 9.02 3.27
N LEU A 10 3.18 7.88 3.95
CA LEU A 10 2.14 6.90 3.61
C LEU A 10 0.73 7.33 4.07
N GLU A 11 0.65 8.11 5.16
CA GLU A 11 -0.60 8.65 5.69
C GLU A 11 -0.97 10.02 5.10
N ASP A 12 -0.02 10.72 4.46
CA ASP A 12 -0.21 12.07 3.92
C ASP A 12 -1.09 12.00 2.68
N LYS A 13 -2.35 12.43 2.85
CA LYS A 13 -3.37 12.46 1.80
C LYS A 13 -3.15 13.57 0.76
N SER A 14 -2.13 14.42 0.96
CA SER A 14 -1.85 15.58 0.13
C SER A 14 -0.35 15.72 -0.17
N THR A 15 0.16 14.98 -1.15
CA THR A 15 1.44 15.36 -1.79
C THR A 15 1.12 16.11 -3.08
N SER A 16 1.40 17.41 -3.08
CA SER A 16 1.36 18.29 -4.25
C SER A 16 2.44 17.87 -5.27
N PHE A 17 2.12 16.91 -6.12
CA PHE A 17 2.93 16.54 -7.29
C PHE A 17 1.97 16.21 -8.45
N ASP A 18 1.93 17.14 -9.40
CA ASP A 18 1.24 17.20 -10.70
C ASP A 18 -0.28 16.87 -10.77
N PRO A 19 -1.18 17.82 -11.14
CA PRO A 19 -2.63 17.67 -10.96
C PRO A 19 -3.31 16.69 -11.93
N LEU A 20 -2.62 16.18 -12.96
CA LEU A 20 -3.28 15.48 -14.06
C LEU A 20 -3.03 13.96 -14.13
N HIS A 21 -2.17 13.38 -13.27
CA HIS A 21 -1.72 11.99 -13.49
C HIS A 21 -1.47 11.12 -12.25
N ARG A 22 -2.23 11.31 -11.16
CA ARG A 22 -2.35 10.28 -10.09
C ARG A 22 -3.81 9.96 -9.75
N ASN A 23 -4.40 9.21 -10.68
CA ASN A 23 -5.37 8.12 -10.50
C ASN A 23 -6.20 8.14 -9.21
N LEU A 24 -7.50 8.37 -9.36
CA LEU A 24 -8.53 8.20 -8.32
C LEU A 24 -8.35 6.89 -7.51
N TYR A 25 -7.84 5.83 -8.15
CA TYR A 25 -7.55 4.53 -7.54
C TYR A 25 -6.54 4.60 -6.39
N ASN A 26 -5.42 5.33 -6.53
CA ASN A 26 -4.45 5.46 -5.44
C ASN A 26 -5.03 6.23 -4.27
N SER A 27 -5.86 7.25 -4.53
CA SER A 27 -6.53 8.00 -3.48
C SER A 27 -7.45 7.11 -2.64
N PHE A 28 -8.21 6.20 -3.26
CA PHE A 28 -9.07 5.28 -2.51
C PHE A 28 -8.27 4.27 -1.68
N ILE A 29 -7.16 3.77 -2.21
CA ILE A 29 -6.28 2.82 -1.51
C ILE A 29 -5.60 3.51 -0.33
N LEU A 30 -5.01 4.69 -0.54
CA LEU A 30 -4.35 5.46 0.52
C LEU A 30 -5.34 5.87 1.62
N ASN A 31 -6.59 6.20 1.27
CA ASN A 31 -7.62 6.50 2.26
C ASN A 31 -8.06 5.28 3.08
N ALA A 32 -7.93 4.08 2.53
CA ALA A 32 -8.28 2.82 3.19
C ALA A 32 -7.10 2.16 3.92
N LEU A 33 -5.88 2.62 3.65
CA LEU A 33 -4.63 2.11 4.18
C LEU A 33 -4.27 2.79 5.50
N ARG A 34 -3.84 2.01 6.48
CA ARG A 34 -3.29 2.46 7.75
C ARG A 34 -1.95 1.78 7.98
N VAL A 35 -0.94 2.56 8.36
CA VAL A 35 0.36 2.01 8.75
C VAL A 35 0.29 1.60 10.21
N ASP A 36 0.48 0.31 10.49
CA ASP A 36 0.38 -0.24 11.84
C ASP A 36 1.73 -0.18 12.55
N LEU A 37 2.81 -0.56 11.85
CA LEU A 37 4.16 -0.59 12.38
C LEU A 37 5.17 -0.42 11.24
N VAL A 38 6.20 0.38 11.50
CA VAL A 38 7.38 0.46 10.65
C VAL A 38 8.56 0.09 11.53
N GLU A 39 9.40 -0.83 11.07
CA GLU A 39 10.64 -1.25 11.73
C GLU A 39 11.75 -1.27 10.66
N PRO A 40 13.03 -1.26 11.04
CA PRO A 40 14.10 -1.42 10.06
C PRO A 40 13.85 -2.63 9.15
N HIS A 41 13.77 -2.41 7.84
CA HIS A 41 13.48 -3.42 6.81
C HIS A 41 12.10 -4.08 6.87
N ARG A 42 11.15 -3.53 7.64
CA ARG A 42 9.82 -4.13 7.79
C ARG A 42 8.72 -3.07 7.87
N VAL A 43 7.63 -3.35 7.17
CA VAL A 43 6.41 -2.53 7.18
C VAL A 43 5.19 -3.42 7.39
N LEU A 44 4.34 -3.03 8.33
CA LEU A 44 3.03 -3.61 8.57
C LEU A 44 1.97 -2.55 8.32
N CYS A 45 0.98 -2.89 7.49
CA CYS A 45 -0.16 -2.04 7.22
C CYS A 45 -1.45 -2.85 7.29
N SER A 46 -2.55 -2.16 7.57
CA SER A 46 -3.90 -2.67 7.47
C SER A 46 -4.67 -1.91 6.42
N LEU A 47 -5.47 -2.60 5.60
CA LEU A 47 -6.37 -2.01 4.63
C LEU A 47 -7.80 -2.50 4.88
N THR A 48 -8.72 -1.56 5.09
CA THR A 48 -10.15 -1.90 5.21
C THR A 48 -10.79 -1.90 3.83
N VAL A 49 -11.45 -3.00 3.45
CA VAL A 49 -12.15 -3.08 2.16
C VAL A 49 -13.38 -2.18 2.18
N ILE A 50 -13.28 -1.01 1.57
CA ILE A 50 -14.40 -0.08 1.39
C ILE A 50 -15.17 -0.40 0.09
N PRO A 51 -16.45 -0.01 -0.03
CA PRO A 51 -17.26 -0.29 -1.23
C PRO A 51 -16.63 0.13 -2.55
N ARG A 52 -15.80 1.18 -2.54
CA ARG A 52 -15.11 1.74 -3.71
C ARG A 52 -13.92 0.89 -4.20
N LEU A 53 -13.44 -0.08 -3.42
CA LEU A 53 -12.32 -0.96 -3.78
C LEU A 53 -12.78 -2.32 -4.34
N ARG A 54 -14.09 -2.53 -4.40
CA ARG A 54 -14.72 -3.79 -4.73
C ARG A 54 -14.90 -3.93 -6.25
N ASN A 55 -14.98 -5.16 -6.74
CA ASN A 55 -15.42 -5.47 -8.09
C ASN A 55 -16.93 -5.78 -8.16
N ASP A 56 -17.42 -6.13 -9.35
CA ASP A 56 -18.82 -6.51 -9.58
C ASP A 56 -19.23 -7.76 -8.78
N GLY A 57 -18.28 -8.64 -8.46
CA GLY A 57 -18.48 -9.88 -7.70
C GLY A 57 -18.66 -9.73 -6.18
N ASN A 58 -18.77 -8.51 -5.65
CA ASN A 58 -18.91 -8.26 -4.21
C ASN A 58 -17.63 -8.35 -3.35
N TYR A 59 -16.45 -8.50 -3.93
CA TYR A 59 -15.17 -8.61 -3.19
C TYR A 59 -14.08 -7.69 -3.75
N LEU A 60 -12.97 -7.57 -3.01
CA LEU A 60 -11.85 -6.69 -3.32
C LEU A 60 -11.29 -6.97 -4.73
N HIS A 61 -11.11 -5.91 -5.52
CA HIS A 61 -10.57 -6.02 -6.87
C HIS A 61 -9.09 -6.47 -6.83
N GLY A 62 -8.70 -7.47 -7.63
CA GLY A 62 -7.32 -7.97 -7.65
C GLY A 62 -6.28 -6.90 -7.99
N GLY A 63 -6.63 -5.95 -8.86
CA GLY A 63 -5.79 -4.78 -9.14
C GLY A 63 -5.52 -3.90 -7.92
N VAL A 64 -6.45 -3.81 -6.95
CA VAL A 64 -6.21 -3.09 -5.69
C VAL A 64 -5.19 -3.81 -4.84
N ILE A 65 -5.23 -5.15 -4.80
CA ILE A 65 -4.24 -5.98 -4.11
C ILE A 65 -2.86 -5.77 -4.75
N ALA A 66 -2.77 -5.80 -6.07
CA ALA A 66 -1.52 -5.57 -6.79
C ALA A 66 -0.92 -4.18 -6.49
N THR A 67 -1.74 -3.12 -6.51
CA THR A 67 -1.30 -1.77 -6.14
C THR A 67 -0.88 -1.67 -4.67
N LEU A 68 -1.58 -2.34 -3.76
CA LEU A 68 -1.20 -2.36 -2.34
C LEU A 68 0.17 -3.03 -2.15
N VAL A 69 0.42 -4.15 -2.82
CA VAL A 69 1.71 -4.86 -2.79
C VAL A 69 2.83 -3.99 -3.36
N ASP A 70 2.56 -3.28 -4.46
CA ASP A 70 3.51 -2.35 -5.07
C ASP A 70 3.86 -1.19 -4.12
N LEU A 71 2.85 -0.51 -3.56
CA LEU A 71 3.04 0.64 -2.68
C LEU A 71 3.81 0.27 -1.40
N VAL A 72 3.39 -0.79 -0.70
CA VAL A 72 4.07 -1.25 0.52
C VAL A 72 5.45 -1.80 0.20
N GLY A 73 5.61 -2.43 -0.98
CA GLY A 73 6.90 -2.88 -1.51
C GLY A 73 7.88 -1.74 -1.81
N SER A 74 7.41 -0.60 -2.29
CA SER A 74 8.24 0.60 -2.44
C SER A 74 8.55 1.25 -1.08
N ALA A 75 7.60 1.24 -0.15
CA ALA A 75 7.74 1.89 1.15
C ALA A 75 8.83 1.27 2.03
N VAL A 76 9.02 -0.05 1.96
CA VAL A 76 10.01 -0.76 2.80
C VAL A 76 11.45 -0.32 2.53
N PHE A 77 11.76 0.22 1.34
CA PHE A 77 13.09 0.78 1.05
C PHE A 77 13.44 1.94 1.98
N PHE A 78 12.47 2.81 2.26
CA PHE A 78 12.66 3.92 3.19
C PHE A 78 12.79 3.41 4.63
N ALA A 79 12.05 2.36 5.00
CA ALA A 79 12.20 1.69 6.29
C ALA A 79 13.57 1.01 6.45
N ALA A 80 14.19 0.58 5.36
CA ALA A 80 15.57 0.07 5.31
C ALA A 80 16.63 1.18 5.28
N GLY A 81 16.24 2.46 5.35
CA GLY A 81 17.17 3.60 5.42
C GLY A 81 17.60 4.16 4.07
N HIS A 82 17.07 3.67 2.94
CA HIS A 82 17.36 4.22 1.62
C HIS A 82 16.73 5.61 1.45
N SER A 83 17.38 6.46 0.65
CA SER A 83 16.90 7.82 0.35
C SER A 83 15.86 7.87 -0.78
N THR A 84 15.78 6.81 -1.59
CA THR A 84 14.84 6.67 -2.71
C THR A 84 14.17 5.30 -2.67
N SER A 85 12.94 5.20 -3.16
CA SER A 85 12.36 3.88 -3.46
C SER A 85 12.95 3.31 -4.75
N GLY A 86 12.78 2.00 -4.94
CA GLY A 86 12.95 1.35 -6.24
C GLY A 86 11.71 1.48 -7.14
N VAL A 87 11.84 0.94 -8.36
CA VAL A 87 10.73 0.69 -9.28
C VAL A 87 10.51 -0.83 -9.34
N SER A 88 9.25 -1.26 -9.26
CA SER A 88 8.89 -2.67 -9.41
C SER A 88 9.07 -3.10 -10.86
N LEU A 89 10.00 -4.03 -11.10
CA LEU A 89 10.21 -4.63 -12.43
C LEU A 89 9.31 -5.84 -12.67
N GLU A 90 8.99 -6.57 -11.60
CA GLU A 90 8.14 -7.76 -11.63
C GLU A 90 7.27 -7.80 -10.37
N LEU A 91 5.99 -8.12 -10.55
CA LEU A 91 5.03 -8.35 -9.47
C LEU A 91 4.28 -9.65 -9.74
N ASN A 92 4.43 -10.62 -8.84
CA ASN A 92 3.68 -11.86 -8.88
C ASN A 92 2.72 -11.91 -7.68
N VAL A 93 1.43 -12.10 -7.96
CA VAL A 93 0.37 -12.08 -6.95
C VAL A 93 -0.50 -13.33 -7.09
N SER A 94 -0.43 -14.22 -6.10
CA SER A 94 -1.33 -15.37 -5.97
C SER A 94 -2.54 -15.02 -5.09
N HIS A 95 -3.74 -15.26 -5.60
CA HIS A 95 -4.99 -14.99 -4.89
C HIS A 95 -5.56 -16.29 -4.34
N PHE A 96 -5.65 -16.42 -3.01
CA PHE A 96 -6.13 -17.63 -2.35
C PHE A 96 -7.57 -17.52 -1.85
N ASP A 97 -8.03 -16.32 -1.47
CA ASP A 97 -9.38 -16.10 -0.95
C ASP A 97 -9.90 -14.69 -1.31
N ALA A 98 -11.22 -14.53 -1.27
CA ALA A 98 -11.93 -13.29 -1.56
C ALA A 98 -12.12 -12.45 -0.27
N ALA A 99 -11.73 -11.18 -0.32
CA ALA A 99 -11.96 -10.24 0.78
C ALA A 99 -13.21 -9.39 0.50
N PHE A 100 -14.25 -9.56 1.32
CA PHE A 100 -15.50 -8.80 1.20
C PHE A 100 -15.42 -7.43 1.88
N VAL A 101 -16.36 -6.54 1.53
CA VAL A 101 -16.46 -5.20 2.12
C VAL A 101 -16.61 -5.28 3.65
N GLY A 102 -15.89 -4.41 4.37
CA GLY A 102 -15.86 -4.36 5.82
C GLY A 102 -14.78 -5.25 6.46
N VAL A 103 -14.17 -6.17 5.71
CA VAL A 103 -13.02 -6.95 6.20
C VAL A 103 -11.76 -6.07 6.21
N SER A 104 -10.93 -6.23 7.23
CA SER A 104 -9.60 -5.62 7.30
C SER A 104 -8.53 -6.65 6.89
N ILE A 105 -7.75 -6.30 5.87
CA ILE A 105 -6.62 -7.09 5.38
C ILE A 105 -5.35 -6.56 6.03
N LYS A 106 -4.48 -7.47 6.48
CA LYS A 106 -3.16 -7.11 6.99
C LYS A 106 -2.10 -7.44 5.95
N THR A 107 -1.21 -6.50 5.70
CA THR A 107 -0.05 -6.69 4.84
C THR A 107 1.22 -6.64 5.69
N HIS A 108 2.09 -7.60 5.48
CA HIS A 108 3.40 -7.66 6.12
C HIS A 108 4.47 -7.74 5.04
N ARG A 109 5.32 -6.72 4.97
CA ARG A 109 6.45 -6.69 4.03
C ARG A 109 7.76 -6.67 4.79
N VAL A 110 8.67 -7.52 4.35
CA VAL A 110 10.05 -7.60 4.83
C VAL A 110 10.97 -7.44 3.62
N MET A 111 11.95 -6.56 3.74
CA MET A 111 13.03 -6.42 2.79
C MET A 111 14.20 -7.27 3.27
N CYS A 112 14.63 -8.23 2.44
CA CYS A 112 15.86 -8.96 2.69
C CYS A 112 17.05 -8.08 2.29
N SER A 113 18.11 -8.12 3.10
CA SER A 113 19.40 -7.47 2.88
C SER A 113 20.20 -8.12 1.75
#